data_AF-A0A7H1C110-F1
#
_entry.id   AF-A0A7H1C110-F1
#
_cell.length_a   1.000
_cell.length_b   1.000
_cell.length_c   1.000
_cell.angle_alpha   90.00
_cell.angle_beta   90.00
_cell.angle_gamma   90.00
#
_symmetry.space_group_name_H-M   'P 1'
#
loop_
_entity.id
_entity.type
_entity.pdbx_description
1 polymer ?
#
loop_
_entity_poly.entity_id
_entity_poly.type
_entity_poly.pdbx_seq_one_letter_code
_entity_poly.pdbx_strand_id
1 'polypeptide(L)'
;MAVSAYIGVPGSGKSYEVVKSVILPAVVSNRRVVSNIYGLNKEKIHQYLLRKNKKLTIEELGDVVYVTNEQCLELDFLPSMDEQDSFCKAGDLIIIDEVWRIWGNDKDIPKNHRSFIAEHRHFTDPITGVTCDLVVINQDISQIPRFIKDRIETTYRMQKHVGLGLRNRYRVDVFQGKNLAKKNRTNSYQEKYDKEIFELYKSYESGGGKETVTDSRQSIFSSFWVKLWIVFLPVAVFYCGYNLYIFLNGSESEVSNNTEEAKFTPDKNHNDMVVNLSPAVGKPLSTKWRITGELKKDNKSFVILADNENRLRLEPSSQFSFSGRMLQGEIDGEIVSYFSGESK
;
A
#
# COMPACT_ATOMS: atom_id res chain seq x y z
N MET A 1 7.16 -21.73 -18.09
CA MET A 1 8.41 -22.24 -17.50
C MET A 1 8.22 -22.18 -15.99
N ALA A 2 7.79 -23.26 -15.32
CA ALA A 2 7.06 -23.18 -14.03
C ALA A 2 7.91 -22.86 -12.78
N VAL A 3 9.16 -22.40 -12.88
CA VAL A 3 9.94 -22.14 -11.66
C VAL A 3 9.34 -20.94 -10.92
N SER A 4 8.95 -21.16 -9.66
CA SER A 4 8.46 -20.09 -8.78
C SER A 4 9.52 -19.76 -7.74
N ALA A 5 9.81 -18.47 -7.57
CA ALA A 5 10.78 -18.02 -6.58
C ALA A 5 10.10 -17.29 -5.43
N TYR A 6 10.44 -17.66 -4.20
CA TYR A 6 9.97 -17.01 -2.98
C TYR A 6 11.14 -16.31 -2.28
N ILE A 7 11.13 -14.98 -2.25
CA ILE A 7 12.26 -14.15 -1.77
C ILE A 7 11.89 -13.18 -0.67
N GLY A 8 12.86 -12.66 0.06
CA GLY A 8 12.67 -11.69 1.14
C GLY A 8 13.68 -11.86 2.28
N VAL A 9 13.84 -10.82 3.09
CA VAL A 9 14.79 -10.84 4.22
C VAL A 9 14.52 -11.97 5.22
N PRO A 10 15.51 -12.41 6.02
CA PRO A 10 15.27 -13.32 7.13
C PRO A 10 14.08 -12.87 8.00
N GLY A 11 13.23 -13.82 8.40
CA GLY A 11 12.02 -13.52 9.17
C GLY A 11 10.89 -12.81 8.40
N SER A 12 10.98 -12.66 7.07
CA SER A 12 9.91 -12.05 6.26
C SER A 12 8.69 -12.95 6.01
N GLY A 13 8.75 -14.24 6.39
CA GLY A 13 7.66 -15.19 6.21
C GLY A 13 7.71 -16.01 4.91
N LYS A 14 8.88 -16.18 4.29
CA LYS A 14 9.01 -16.91 3.01
C LYS A 14 8.57 -18.37 3.11
N SER A 15 9.21 -19.14 4.01
CA SER A 15 8.88 -20.55 4.20
C SER A 15 7.45 -20.72 4.72
N TYR A 16 6.96 -19.79 5.56
CA TYR A 16 5.56 -19.73 5.98
C TYR A 16 4.61 -19.64 4.77
N GLU A 17 4.87 -18.72 3.85
CA GLU A 17 4.03 -18.50 2.68
C GLU A 17 4.04 -19.73 1.75
N VAL A 18 5.20 -20.35 1.57
CA VAL A 18 5.31 -21.59 0.80
C VAL A 18 4.54 -22.74 1.47
N VAL A 19 4.66 -22.92 2.79
CA VAL A 19 3.86 -23.93 3.50
C VAL A 19 2.37 -23.66 3.30
N LYS A 20 1.92 -22.42 3.55
CA LYS A 20 0.51 -22.02 3.48
C LYS A 20 -0.09 -22.16 2.07
N SER A 21 0.58 -21.59 1.08
CA SER A 21 -0.01 -21.31 -0.24
C SER A 21 0.46 -22.30 -1.32
N VAL A 22 1.45 -23.14 -1.03
CA VAL A 22 2.02 -24.10 -1.99
C VAL A 22 1.92 -25.53 -1.47
N ILE A 23 2.46 -25.82 -0.28
CA ILE A 23 2.47 -27.20 0.27
C ILE A 23 1.07 -27.66 0.62
N LEU A 24 0.34 -26.90 1.43
CA LEU A 24 -0.99 -27.32 1.88
C LEU A 24 -1.96 -27.58 0.72
N PRO A 25 -2.08 -26.70 -0.30
CA PRO A 25 -2.93 -26.98 -1.46
C PRO A 25 -2.48 -28.21 -2.27
N ALA A 26 -1.16 -28.41 -2.45
CA ALA A 26 -0.65 -29.57 -3.19
C ALA A 26 -0.96 -30.90 -2.48
N VAL A 27 -0.84 -30.92 -1.15
CA VAL A 27 -1.21 -32.09 -0.34
C VAL A 27 -2.71 -32.36 -0.44
N VAL A 28 -3.55 -31.33 -0.43
CA VAL A 28 -5.01 -31.47 -0.62
C VAL A 28 -5.35 -32.00 -2.02
N SER A 29 -4.55 -31.69 -3.03
CA SER A 29 -4.74 -32.18 -4.40
C SER A 29 -4.12 -33.56 -4.66
N ASN A 30 -3.89 -34.36 -3.61
CA ASN A 30 -3.21 -35.66 -3.69
C ASN A 30 -1.83 -35.63 -4.39
N ARG A 31 -1.08 -34.52 -4.27
CA ARG A 31 0.23 -34.38 -4.90
C ARG A 31 1.35 -34.60 -3.87
N ARG A 32 2.34 -35.42 -4.24
CA ARG A 32 3.53 -35.63 -3.42
C ARG A 32 4.40 -34.37 -3.42
N VAL A 33 4.78 -33.93 -2.22
CA VAL A 33 5.63 -32.76 -1.98
C VAL A 33 6.96 -33.21 -1.41
N VAL A 34 8.06 -32.77 -2.01
CA VAL A 34 9.43 -33.02 -1.54
C VAL A 34 10.07 -31.68 -1.16
N SER A 35 10.55 -31.53 0.08
CA SER A 35 11.13 -30.26 0.52
C SER A 35 12.16 -30.39 1.62
N ASN A 36 13.18 -29.52 1.57
CA ASN A 36 14.17 -29.31 2.63
C ASN A 36 13.81 -28.18 3.61
N ILE A 37 12.58 -27.64 3.59
CA ILE A 37 12.13 -26.69 4.62
C ILE A 37 12.30 -27.34 6.00
N TYR A 38 13.09 -26.70 6.85
CA TYR A 38 13.54 -27.29 8.10
C TYR A 38 12.36 -27.68 9.01
N GLY A 39 12.40 -28.92 9.51
CA GLY A 39 11.42 -29.45 10.45
C GLY A 39 10.00 -29.60 9.91
N LEU A 40 9.80 -29.58 8.58
CA LEU A 40 8.53 -29.89 7.93
C LEU A 40 8.02 -31.26 8.41
N ASN A 41 6.77 -31.32 8.85
CA ASN A 41 6.22 -32.52 9.47
C ASN A 41 4.92 -32.98 8.78
N LYS A 42 4.98 -34.15 8.16
CA LYS A 42 3.86 -34.77 7.43
C LYS A 42 2.64 -34.98 8.32
N GLU A 43 2.82 -35.57 9.50
CA GLU A 43 1.72 -35.95 10.39
C GLU A 43 0.94 -34.71 10.84
N LYS A 44 1.64 -33.65 11.22
CA LYS A 44 1.03 -32.36 11.60
C LYS A 44 0.31 -31.71 10.43
N ILE A 45 0.87 -31.75 9.22
CA ILE A 45 0.23 -31.23 8.01
C ILE A 45 -1.09 -31.98 7.75
N HIS A 46 -1.05 -33.31 7.73
CA HIS A 46 -2.24 -34.14 7.52
C HIS A 46 -3.30 -33.90 8.61
N GLN A 47 -2.91 -33.88 9.89
CA GLN A 47 -3.81 -33.56 11.00
C GLN A 47 -4.43 -32.16 10.87
N TYR A 48 -3.62 -31.15 10.51
CA TYR A 48 -4.10 -29.79 10.28
C TYR A 48 -5.15 -29.74 9.16
N LEU A 49 -4.89 -30.41 8.03
CA LEU A 49 -5.80 -30.43 6.88
C LEU A 49 -7.12 -31.15 7.21
N LEU A 50 -7.07 -32.33 7.82
CA LEU A 50 -8.26 -33.09 8.24
C LEU A 50 -9.10 -32.32 9.26
N ARG A 51 -8.45 -31.59 10.19
CA ARG A 51 -9.14 -30.73 11.17
C ARG A 51 -9.84 -29.55 10.49
N LYS A 52 -9.21 -28.93 9.49
CA LYS A 52 -9.76 -27.76 8.77
C LYS A 52 -10.85 -28.15 7.77
N ASN A 53 -10.81 -29.34 7.19
CA ASN A 53 -11.79 -29.81 6.23
C ASN A 53 -12.22 -31.25 6.51
N LYS A 54 -13.38 -31.41 7.16
CA LYS A 54 -13.97 -32.71 7.54
C LYS A 54 -14.35 -33.62 6.36
N LYS A 55 -14.31 -33.11 5.12
CA LYS A 55 -14.60 -33.91 3.92
C LYS A 55 -13.38 -34.65 3.39
N LEU A 56 -12.17 -34.25 3.77
CA LEU A 56 -10.94 -34.91 3.35
C LEU A 56 -10.75 -36.20 4.14
N THR A 57 -10.31 -37.26 3.47
CA THR A 57 -9.79 -38.46 4.12
C THR A 57 -8.27 -38.54 3.97
N ILE A 58 -7.63 -39.38 4.79
CA ILE A 58 -6.16 -39.50 4.80
C ILE A 58 -5.63 -40.07 3.48
N GLU A 59 -6.42 -40.91 2.81
CA GLU A 59 -6.09 -41.56 1.54
C GLU A 59 -6.11 -40.60 0.35
N GLU A 60 -6.82 -39.48 0.47
CA GLU A 60 -6.88 -38.43 -0.55
C GLU A 60 -5.73 -37.42 -0.44
N LEU A 61 -4.97 -37.46 0.66
CA LEU A 61 -3.88 -36.52 0.91
C LEU A 61 -2.58 -36.99 0.27
N GLY A 62 -1.94 -36.06 -0.44
CA GLY A 62 -0.61 -36.25 -1.00
C GLY A 62 0.44 -36.48 0.09
N ASP A 63 1.50 -37.18 -0.28
CA ASP A 63 2.62 -37.43 0.63
C ASP A 63 3.47 -36.16 0.84
N VAL A 64 4.09 -36.04 2.01
CA VAL A 64 5.03 -34.96 2.33
C VAL A 64 6.34 -35.57 2.78
N VAL A 65 7.40 -35.32 2.01
CA VAL A 65 8.72 -35.89 2.21
C VAL A 65 9.69 -34.78 2.57
N TYR A 66 10.12 -34.79 3.84
CA TYR A 66 11.22 -33.96 4.29
C TYR A 66 12.55 -34.57 3.85
N VAL A 67 13.43 -33.74 3.29
CA VAL A 67 14.79 -34.11 2.87
C VAL A 67 15.82 -33.16 3.48
N THR A 68 17.03 -33.63 3.71
CA THR A 68 18.13 -32.75 4.15
C THR A 68 18.78 -32.03 2.98
N ASN A 69 19.61 -31.02 3.26
CA ASN A 69 20.37 -30.34 2.21
C ASN A 69 21.36 -31.29 1.52
N GLU A 70 21.93 -32.23 2.28
CA GLU A 70 22.87 -33.24 1.77
C GLU A 70 22.18 -34.16 0.77
N GLN A 71 20.95 -34.61 1.07
CA GLN A 71 20.16 -35.40 0.13
C GLN A 71 19.82 -34.60 -1.14
N CYS A 72 19.56 -33.29 -1.01
CA CYS A 72 19.31 -32.45 -2.18
C CYS A 72 20.54 -32.27 -3.09
N LEU A 73 21.75 -32.58 -2.61
CA LEU A 73 23.01 -32.51 -3.36
C LEU A 73 23.34 -33.83 -4.09
N GLU A 74 22.69 -34.93 -3.75
CA GLU A 74 22.90 -36.24 -4.37
C GLU A 74 22.56 -36.18 -5.88
N LEU A 75 23.34 -36.87 -6.72
CA LEU A 75 23.22 -36.77 -8.18
C LEU A 75 21.91 -37.35 -8.73
N ASP A 76 21.35 -38.32 -8.01
CA ASP A 76 20.10 -39.02 -8.25
C ASP A 76 18.94 -38.40 -7.44
N PHE A 77 19.11 -37.20 -6.88
CA PHE A 77 18.03 -36.53 -6.17
C PHE A 77 16.90 -36.11 -7.13
N LEU A 78 17.23 -35.59 -8.31
CA LEU A 78 16.29 -35.10 -9.33
C LEU A 78 16.31 -35.97 -10.60
N PRO A 79 15.15 -36.22 -11.23
CA PRO A 79 15.10 -36.98 -12.48
C PRO A 79 15.69 -36.17 -13.63
N SER A 80 16.31 -36.86 -14.57
CA SER A 80 16.87 -36.27 -15.79
C SER A 80 16.36 -37.01 -17.03
N MET A 81 16.57 -36.44 -18.21
CA MET A 81 16.22 -37.12 -19.46
C MET A 81 17.03 -38.42 -19.67
N ASP A 82 18.26 -38.47 -19.16
CA ASP A 82 19.15 -39.63 -19.27
C ASP A 82 18.81 -40.70 -18.21
N GLU A 83 18.38 -40.28 -17.03
CA GLU A 83 18.10 -41.13 -15.86
C GLU A 83 16.86 -40.63 -15.12
N GLN A 84 15.74 -41.33 -15.31
CA GLN A 84 14.46 -41.00 -14.69
C GLN A 84 14.23 -41.69 -13.34
N ASP A 85 15.02 -42.72 -13.03
CA ASP A 85 14.97 -43.39 -11.73
C ASP A 85 15.80 -42.58 -10.73
N SER A 86 15.10 -41.77 -9.93
CA SER A 86 15.68 -40.81 -8.98
C SER A 86 14.81 -40.72 -7.74
N PHE A 87 15.33 -40.08 -6.69
CA PHE A 87 14.59 -39.88 -5.45
C PHE A 87 13.29 -39.09 -5.66
N CYS A 88 13.37 -37.97 -6.38
CA CYS A 88 12.19 -37.25 -6.85
C CYS A 88 11.58 -37.99 -8.03
N LYS A 89 10.25 -38.03 -8.09
CA LYS A 89 9.45 -38.76 -9.06
C LYS A 89 8.72 -37.80 -9.98
N ALA A 90 8.29 -38.31 -11.13
CA ALA A 90 7.44 -37.56 -12.04
C ALA A 90 6.16 -37.08 -11.31
N GLY A 91 5.72 -35.84 -11.58
CA GLY A 91 4.60 -35.18 -10.90
C GLY A 91 4.88 -34.59 -9.52
N ASP A 92 6.06 -34.81 -8.93
CA ASP A 92 6.39 -34.23 -7.62
C ASP A 92 6.35 -32.69 -7.64
N LEU A 93 5.96 -32.11 -6.51
CA LEU A 93 6.21 -30.71 -6.21
C LEU A 93 7.51 -30.60 -5.39
N ILE A 94 8.55 -30.04 -5.99
CA ILE A 94 9.88 -29.96 -5.36
C ILE A 94 10.12 -28.54 -4.87
N ILE A 95 10.43 -28.40 -3.59
CA ILE A 95 10.63 -27.11 -2.92
C ILE A 95 12.01 -27.08 -2.26
N ILE A 96 12.88 -26.20 -2.74
CA ILE A 96 14.24 -26.02 -2.22
C ILE A 96 14.34 -24.70 -1.46
N ASP A 97 14.39 -24.78 -0.12
CA ASP A 97 14.70 -23.69 0.78
C ASP A 97 16.21 -23.37 0.80
N GLU A 98 16.53 -22.09 0.97
CA GLU A 98 17.89 -21.55 0.92
C GLU A 98 18.69 -22.11 -0.27
N VAL A 99 18.16 -21.95 -1.49
CA VAL A 99 18.65 -22.60 -2.73
C VAL A 99 20.16 -22.46 -2.98
N TRP A 100 20.78 -21.38 -2.49
CA TRP A 100 22.23 -21.16 -2.59
C TRP A 100 23.07 -22.21 -1.83
N ARG A 101 22.48 -22.92 -0.86
CA ARG A 101 23.13 -24.03 -0.14
C ARG A 101 23.24 -25.29 -0.99
N ILE A 102 22.33 -25.47 -1.96
CA ILE A 102 22.32 -26.62 -2.86
C ILE A 102 23.04 -26.27 -4.16
N TRP A 103 22.68 -25.13 -4.74
CA TRP A 103 23.28 -24.61 -5.97
C TRP A 103 23.78 -23.19 -5.70
N GLY A 104 25.05 -23.05 -5.32
CA GLY A 104 25.66 -21.76 -5.00
C GLY A 104 25.90 -20.90 -6.25
N ASN A 105 26.35 -21.54 -7.33
CA ASN A 105 26.51 -20.91 -8.63
C ASN A 105 26.20 -21.90 -9.77
N ASP A 106 26.17 -21.42 -11.02
CA ASP A 106 25.82 -22.25 -12.16
C ASP A 106 26.71 -23.50 -12.31
N LYS A 107 28.01 -23.41 -11.98
CA LYS A 107 28.97 -24.53 -12.09
C LYS A 107 28.71 -25.61 -11.05
N ASP A 108 28.11 -25.26 -9.92
CA ASP A 108 27.80 -26.20 -8.84
C ASP A 108 26.58 -27.08 -9.17
N ILE A 109 25.82 -26.75 -10.21
CA ILE A 109 24.64 -27.53 -10.62
C ILE A 109 25.09 -28.76 -11.42
N PRO A 110 24.88 -29.99 -10.90
CA PRO A 110 25.21 -31.21 -11.63
C PRO A 110 24.42 -31.35 -12.94
N LYS A 111 24.93 -32.17 -13.87
CA LYS A 111 24.29 -32.39 -15.18
C LYS A 111 22.83 -32.84 -15.05
N ASN A 112 22.56 -33.82 -14.17
CA ASN A 112 21.22 -34.36 -13.95
C ASN A 112 20.26 -33.27 -13.45
N HIS A 113 20.69 -32.47 -12.48
CA HIS A 113 19.87 -31.38 -11.93
C HIS A 113 19.65 -30.28 -12.97
N ARG A 114 20.64 -29.99 -13.83
CA ARG A 114 20.47 -29.04 -14.94
C ARG A 114 19.43 -29.51 -15.95
N SER A 115 19.42 -30.80 -16.31
CA SER A 115 18.38 -31.38 -17.17
C SER A 115 17.01 -31.20 -16.50
N PHE A 116 16.87 -31.61 -15.24
CA PHE A 116 15.63 -31.40 -14.48
C PHE A 116 15.16 -29.94 -14.51
N ILE A 117 16.01 -29.00 -14.10
CA ILE A 117 15.64 -27.58 -13.99
C ILE A 117 15.18 -27.02 -15.35
N ALA A 118 15.84 -27.44 -16.43
CA ALA A 118 15.47 -27.03 -17.78
C ALA A 118 14.15 -27.67 -18.27
N GLU A 119 13.89 -28.90 -17.87
CA GLU A 119 12.90 -29.78 -18.50
C GLU A 119 11.85 -30.34 -17.52
N HIS A 120 11.72 -29.75 -16.32
CA HIS A 120 10.89 -30.28 -15.23
C HIS A 120 9.45 -30.61 -15.64
N ARG A 121 8.86 -29.87 -16.60
CA ARG A 121 7.51 -30.13 -17.10
C ARG A 121 7.37 -31.40 -17.94
N HIS A 122 8.47 -32.00 -18.40
CA HIS A 122 8.43 -33.28 -19.13
C HIS A 122 8.27 -34.48 -18.18
N PHE A 123 8.61 -34.33 -16.90
CA PHE A 123 8.43 -35.38 -15.90
C PHE A 123 6.98 -35.35 -15.39
N THR A 124 6.12 -36.04 -16.14
CA THR A 124 4.68 -36.10 -15.89
C THR A 124 4.33 -37.43 -15.23
N ASP A 125 3.61 -37.37 -14.10
CA ASP A 125 3.11 -38.58 -13.46
C ASP A 125 2.15 -39.31 -14.43
N PRO A 126 2.36 -40.60 -14.71
CA PRO A 126 1.64 -41.33 -15.74
C PRO A 126 0.16 -41.59 -15.40
N ILE A 127 -0.22 -41.46 -14.12
CA ILE A 127 -1.58 -41.76 -13.65
C ILE A 127 -2.41 -40.47 -13.58
N THR A 128 -1.86 -39.44 -12.95
CA THR A 128 -2.53 -38.17 -12.67
C THR A 128 -2.35 -37.15 -13.79
N GLY A 129 -1.34 -37.30 -14.64
CA GLY A 129 -0.99 -36.33 -15.68
C GLY A 129 -0.38 -35.03 -15.14
N VAL A 130 -0.06 -34.97 -13.85
CA VAL A 130 0.56 -33.78 -13.22
C VAL A 130 2.05 -33.75 -13.54
N THR A 131 2.56 -32.60 -13.96
CA THR A 131 3.99 -32.40 -14.25
C THR A 131 4.76 -32.03 -12.99
N CYS A 132 6.08 -32.28 -12.93
CA CYS A 132 6.89 -31.72 -11.86
C CYS A 132 6.91 -30.19 -11.87
N ASP A 133 6.98 -29.59 -10.69
CA ASP A 133 7.19 -28.15 -10.49
C ASP A 133 8.34 -27.91 -9.53
N LEU A 134 9.05 -26.81 -9.74
CA LEU A 134 10.17 -26.39 -8.88
C LEU A 134 9.87 -25.05 -8.23
N VAL A 135 9.94 -25.03 -6.90
CA VAL A 135 9.83 -23.83 -6.09
C VAL A 135 11.14 -23.61 -5.37
N VAL A 136 11.73 -22.43 -5.52
CA VAL A 136 12.99 -22.05 -4.87
C VAL A 136 12.75 -20.93 -3.89
N ILE A 137 13.33 -21.05 -2.69
CA ILE A 137 13.27 -20.02 -1.65
C ILE A 137 14.67 -19.48 -1.42
N ASN A 138 14.80 -18.17 -1.35
CA ASN A 138 16.07 -17.52 -1.03
C ASN A 138 15.85 -16.17 -0.35
N GLN A 139 16.89 -15.51 0.15
CA GLN A 139 16.75 -14.17 0.71
C GLN A 139 16.60 -13.11 -0.37
N ASP A 140 17.40 -13.21 -1.42
CA ASP A 140 17.38 -12.30 -2.55
C ASP A 140 17.44 -13.05 -3.88
N ILE A 141 16.82 -12.50 -4.92
CA ILE A 141 16.84 -13.10 -6.26
C ILE A 141 18.23 -13.10 -6.89
N SER A 142 19.10 -12.16 -6.50
CA SER A 142 20.48 -12.07 -6.99
C SER A 142 21.31 -13.30 -6.61
N GLN A 143 21.04 -13.90 -5.44
CA GLN A 143 21.75 -15.06 -4.89
C GLN A 143 21.32 -16.39 -5.50
N ILE A 144 20.24 -16.41 -6.29
CA ILE A 144 19.84 -17.60 -7.05
C ILE A 144 20.78 -17.74 -8.27
N PRO A 145 21.30 -18.94 -8.57
CA PRO A 145 22.09 -19.20 -9.79
C PRO A 145 21.39 -18.67 -11.04
N ARG A 146 22.17 -18.14 -11.98
CA ARG A 146 21.63 -17.51 -13.19
C ARG A 146 20.85 -18.52 -14.01
N PHE A 147 21.33 -19.77 -14.09
CA PHE A 147 20.65 -20.85 -14.80
C PHE A 147 19.21 -21.07 -14.32
N ILE A 148 18.99 -21.06 -12.99
CA ILE A 148 17.65 -21.20 -12.40
C ILE A 148 16.86 -19.91 -12.59
N LYS A 149 17.51 -18.76 -12.33
CA LYS A 149 16.89 -17.43 -12.39
C LYS A 149 16.29 -17.07 -13.74
N ASP A 150 16.95 -17.48 -14.82
CA ASP A 150 16.48 -17.25 -16.18
C ASP A 150 15.25 -18.09 -16.55
N ARG A 151 14.87 -19.06 -15.70
CA ARG A 151 13.69 -19.93 -15.86
C ARG A 151 12.56 -19.62 -14.87
N ILE A 152 12.75 -18.63 -13.99
CA ILE A 152 11.70 -18.16 -13.08
C ILE A 152 10.58 -17.53 -13.90
N GLU A 153 9.36 -18.01 -13.71
CA GLU A 153 8.14 -17.44 -14.30
C GLU A 153 7.43 -16.48 -13.35
N THR A 154 7.42 -16.80 -12.05
CA THR A 154 6.81 -15.93 -11.03
C THR A 154 7.72 -15.77 -9.83
N THR A 155 7.90 -14.54 -9.38
CA THR A 155 8.58 -14.23 -8.12
C THR A 155 7.61 -13.66 -7.11
N TYR A 156 7.54 -14.27 -5.92
CA TYR A 156 6.83 -13.81 -4.74
C TYR A 156 7.84 -13.18 -3.78
N ARG A 157 7.72 -11.88 -3.53
CA ARG A 157 8.59 -11.14 -2.62
C ARG A 157 7.87 -10.81 -1.32
N MET A 158 8.35 -11.40 -0.24
CA MET A 158 7.82 -11.21 1.11
C MET A 158 8.45 -9.98 1.76
N GLN A 159 7.61 -9.11 2.31
CA GLN A 159 7.99 -7.93 3.07
C GLN A 159 7.34 -7.94 4.45
N LYS A 160 8.15 -7.81 5.51
CA LYS A 160 7.66 -7.68 6.88
C LYS A 160 7.16 -6.26 7.14
N HIS A 161 5.97 -6.11 7.71
CA HIS A 161 5.44 -4.79 8.11
C HIS A 161 6.05 -4.32 9.43
N VAL A 162 7.37 -4.10 9.45
CA VAL A 162 8.07 -3.56 10.63
C VAL A 162 7.71 -2.08 10.86
N GLY A 163 7.52 -1.32 9.77
CA GLY A 163 7.27 0.12 9.81
C GLY A 163 6.01 0.56 10.53
N LEU A 164 4.95 -0.26 10.52
CA LEU A 164 3.65 0.10 11.09
C LEU A 164 3.38 -0.58 12.45
N GLY A 165 4.37 -1.22 13.07
CA GLY A 165 4.19 -1.92 14.34
C GLY A 165 3.32 -3.20 14.28
N LEU A 166 2.75 -3.53 13.12
CA LEU A 166 1.92 -4.72 12.89
C LEU A 166 2.79 -5.95 12.60
N ARG A 167 3.48 -6.45 13.62
CA ARG A 167 4.41 -7.60 13.54
C ARG A 167 3.77 -8.92 13.11
N ASN A 168 2.44 -9.04 13.17
CA ASN A 168 1.68 -10.23 12.81
C ASN A 168 1.21 -10.23 11.34
N ARG A 169 1.63 -9.25 10.53
CA ARG A 169 1.26 -9.15 9.12
C ARG A 169 2.50 -9.08 8.23
N TYR A 170 2.31 -9.53 7.00
CA TYR A 170 3.30 -9.47 5.94
C TYR A 170 2.63 -9.10 4.63
N ARG A 171 3.43 -8.61 3.68
CA ARG A 171 3.00 -8.33 2.31
C ARG A 171 3.70 -9.29 1.37
N VAL A 172 2.97 -9.75 0.38
CA VAL A 172 3.50 -10.48 -0.76
C VAL A 172 3.35 -9.59 -2.00
N ASP A 173 4.48 -9.20 -2.59
CA ASP A 173 4.51 -8.58 -3.91
C ASP A 173 4.78 -9.67 -4.96
N VAL A 174 3.93 -9.78 -5.98
CA VAL A 174 4.05 -10.76 -7.06
C VAL A 174 4.61 -10.08 -8.31
N PHE A 175 5.64 -10.68 -8.91
CA PHE A 175 6.30 -10.21 -10.12
C PHE A 175 6.32 -11.32 -11.16
N GLN A 176 6.24 -10.92 -12.43
CA GLN A 176 6.49 -11.84 -13.53
C GLN A 176 8.00 -11.92 -13.82
N GLY A 177 8.52 -13.14 -13.76
CA GLY A 177 9.94 -13.46 -13.96
C GLY A 177 10.86 -12.88 -12.90
N LYS A 178 12.13 -12.67 -13.29
CA LYS A 178 13.22 -12.26 -12.39
C LYS A 178 13.34 -10.75 -12.12
N ASN A 179 12.62 -9.90 -12.86
CA ASN A 179 12.80 -8.45 -12.78
C ASN A 179 11.82 -7.82 -11.77
N LEU A 180 12.36 -7.39 -10.63
CA LEU A 180 11.58 -6.88 -9.49
C LEU A 180 11.29 -5.37 -9.53
N ALA A 181 11.43 -4.74 -10.70
CA ALA A 181 11.05 -3.34 -10.88
C ALA A 181 9.56 -3.15 -10.60
N LYS A 182 9.18 -2.03 -9.95
CA LYS A 182 7.79 -1.75 -9.54
C LYS A 182 6.78 -1.86 -10.69
N LYS A 183 7.20 -1.52 -11.93
CA LYS A 183 6.39 -1.62 -13.15
C LYS A 183 6.05 -3.07 -13.56
N ASN A 184 6.85 -4.05 -13.16
CA ASN A 184 6.65 -5.46 -13.46
C ASN A 184 5.90 -6.20 -12.33
N ARG A 185 5.48 -5.47 -11.29
CA ARG A 185 4.70 -6.05 -10.20
C ARG A 185 3.28 -6.27 -10.70
N THR A 186 2.87 -7.52 -10.77
CA THR A 186 1.55 -7.93 -11.24
C THR A 186 0.50 -7.83 -10.14
N ASN A 187 0.87 -8.17 -8.90
CA ASN A 187 -0.04 -8.13 -7.76
C ASN A 187 0.67 -7.75 -6.46
N SER A 188 -0.07 -7.30 -5.45
CA SER A 188 0.44 -7.04 -4.11
C SER A 188 -0.71 -7.20 -3.11
N TYR A 189 -0.54 -8.10 -2.15
CA TYR A 189 -1.55 -8.35 -1.12
C TYR A 189 -0.92 -8.46 0.27
N GLN A 190 -1.73 -8.23 1.29
CA GLN A 190 -1.32 -8.29 2.69
C GLN A 190 -2.01 -9.44 3.39
N GLU A 191 -1.25 -10.17 4.18
CA GLU A 191 -1.71 -11.35 4.89
C GLU A 191 -1.39 -11.24 6.37
N LYS A 192 -2.11 -12.04 7.15
CA LYS A 192 -1.87 -12.21 8.59
C LYS A 192 -1.27 -13.58 8.82
N TYR A 193 -0.28 -13.64 9.70
CA TYR A 193 0.25 -14.91 10.15
C TYR A 193 -0.77 -15.68 10.99
N ASP A 194 -0.93 -16.96 10.67
CA ASP A 194 -1.65 -17.96 11.44
C ASP A 194 -0.63 -18.77 12.26
N LYS A 195 -0.87 -18.87 13.56
CA LYS A 195 0.02 -19.58 14.48
C LYS A 195 0.05 -21.08 14.20
N GLU A 196 -1.07 -21.65 13.77
CA GLU A 196 -1.18 -23.10 13.52
C GLU A 196 -0.27 -23.54 12.37
N ILE A 197 -0.02 -22.67 11.39
CA ILE A 197 0.86 -22.97 10.26
C ILE A 197 2.33 -23.04 10.70
N PHE A 198 2.74 -22.23 11.68
CA PHE A 198 4.10 -22.33 12.25
C PHE A 198 4.34 -23.62 13.03
N GLU A 199 3.30 -24.37 13.39
CA GLU A 199 3.46 -25.66 14.07
C GLU A 199 3.84 -26.79 13.09
N LEU A 200 3.60 -26.58 11.79
CA LEU A 200 3.78 -27.56 10.72
C LEU A 200 5.25 -27.70 10.26
N TYR A 201 6.10 -26.75 10.63
CA TYR A 201 7.53 -26.73 10.31
C TYR A 201 8.33 -26.03 11.42
N LYS A 202 9.66 -26.03 11.36
CA LYS A 202 10.53 -25.32 12.33
C LYS A 202 11.12 -24.07 11.68
N SER A 203 10.66 -22.89 12.10
CA SER A 203 11.11 -21.62 11.51
C SER A 203 12.48 -21.12 11.98
N TYR A 204 13.11 -21.77 12.97
CA TYR A 204 14.44 -21.43 13.48
C TYR A 204 15.20 -22.71 13.88
N GLU A 205 16.48 -22.82 13.49
CA GLU A 205 17.39 -23.88 13.97
C GLU A 205 17.69 -23.74 15.46
N SER A 206 17.60 -22.51 16.00
CA SER A 206 17.76 -22.21 17.42
C SER A 206 16.42 -21.78 18.03
N GLY A 207 15.91 -22.59 18.96
CA GLY A 207 14.67 -22.30 19.67
C GLY A 207 14.71 -20.92 20.34
N GLY A 208 13.69 -20.09 20.05
CA GLY A 208 13.38 -18.92 20.89
C GLY A 208 14.20 -17.64 20.65
N GLY A 209 14.96 -17.53 19.56
CA GLY A 209 15.64 -16.29 19.19
C GLY A 209 14.65 -15.13 18.96
N LYS A 210 14.47 -14.27 19.97
CA LYS A 210 13.64 -13.07 19.86
C LYS A 210 14.41 -12.02 19.08
N GLU A 211 14.03 -11.79 17.83
CA GLU A 211 14.57 -10.71 16.99
C GLU A 211 14.34 -9.37 17.70
N THR A 212 15.40 -8.84 18.30
CA THR A 212 15.40 -7.51 18.92
C THR A 212 15.47 -6.48 17.79
N VAL A 213 14.52 -5.54 17.78
CA VAL A 213 14.58 -4.42 16.84
C VAL A 213 15.81 -3.59 17.20
N THR A 214 16.85 -3.70 16.39
CA THR A 214 18.14 -3.04 16.63
C THR A 214 18.06 -1.52 16.47
N ASP A 215 17.08 -1.03 15.70
CA ASP A 215 16.84 0.40 15.54
C ASP A 215 15.35 0.77 15.62
N SER A 216 15.01 1.53 16.66
CA SER A 216 13.65 2.03 16.91
C SER A 216 13.13 3.03 15.86
N ARG A 217 14.03 3.60 15.03
CA ARG A 217 13.68 4.51 13.92
C ARG A 217 12.92 3.82 12.79
N GLN A 218 12.98 2.49 12.72
CA GLN A 218 12.24 1.73 11.72
C GLN A 218 10.72 1.79 11.91
N SER A 219 10.22 2.11 13.11
CA SER A 219 8.79 2.22 13.38
C SER A 219 8.28 3.65 13.11
N ILE A 220 7.30 3.81 12.22
CA ILE A 220 6.65 5.10 11.93
C ILE A 220 5.97 5.66 13.20
N PHE A 221 5.51 4.79 14.10
CA PHE A 221 4.89 5.16 15.38
C PHE A 221 5.87 5.59 16.48
N SER A 222 7.19 5.45 16.25
CA SER A 222 8.19 5.93 17.23
C SER A 222 8.47 7.43 17.10
N SER A 223 8.06 8.07 15.99
CA SER A 223 8.25 9.50 15.76
C SER A 223 7.41 10.38 16.69
N PHE A 224 8.04 11.35 17.34
CA PHE A 224 7.40 12.33 18.22
C PHE A 224 6.26 13.08 17.53
N TRP A 225 6.46 13.47 16.27
CA TRP A 225 5.44 14.18 15.48
C TRP A 225 4.20 13.33 15.23
N VAL A 226 4.37 12.02 14.96
CA VAL A 226 3.23 11.12 14.74
C VAL A 226 2.40 10.96 16.01
N LYS A 227 3.04 10.88 17.18
CA LYS A 227 2.33 10.86 18.47
C LYS A 227 1.58 12.17 18.73
N LEU A 228 2.20 13.31 18.41
CA LEU A 228 1.57 14.63 18.56
C LEU A 228 0.30 14.75 17.70
N TRP A 229 0.37 14.34 16.43
CA TRP A 229 -0.79 14.38 15.53
C TRP A 229 -1.92 13.43 15.94
N ILE A 230 -1.61 12.24 16.47
CA ILE A 230 -2.61 11.30 16.99
C ILE A 230 -3.43 11.91 18.15
N VAL A 231 -2.82 12.76 18.97
CA VAL A 231 -3.50 13.42 20.10
C VAL A 231 -4.18 14.72 19.64
N PHE A 232 -3.52 15.51 18.80
CA PHE A 232 -4.00 16.84 18.41
C PHE A 232 -5.18 16.77 17.41
N LEU A 233 -5.19 15.80 16.51
CA LEU A 233 -6.21 15.68 15.47
C LEU A 233 -7.62 15.39 16.03
N PRO A 234 -7.82 14.46 16.98
CA PRO A 234 -9.11 14.28 17.66
C PRO A 234 -9.57 15.52 18.43
N VAL A 235 -8.65 16.21 19.12
CA VAL A 235 -8.96 17.43 19.89
C VAL A 235 -9.40 18.55 18.95
N ALA A 236 -8.69 18.74 17.83
CA ALA A 236 -9.05 19.73 16.82
C ALA A 236 -10.40 19.41 16.17
N VAL A 237 -10.66 18.14 15.82
CA VAL A 237 -11.97 17.70 15.28
C VAL A 237 -13.09 17.93 16.28
N PHE A 238 -12.88 17.61 17.56
CA PHE A 238 -13.87 17.84 18.62
C PHE A 238 -14.11 19.34 18.84
N TYR A 239 -13.06 20.16 18.87
CA TYR A 239 -13.16 21.61 18.98
C TYR A 239 -13.91 22.23 17.81
N CYS A 240 -13.59 21.83 16.57
CA CYS A 240 -14.31 22.29 15.38
C CYS A 240 -15.77 21.84 15.38
N GLY A 241 -16.04 20.58 15.75
CA GLY A 241 -17.41 20.05 15.87
C GLY A 241 -18.23 20.76 16.94
N TYR A 242 -17.62 21.09 18.09
CA TYR A 242 -18.26 21.85 19.16
C TYR A 242 -18.60 23.28 18.74
N ASN A 243 -17.69 23.99 18.07
CA ASN A 243 -17.96 25.33 17.55
C ASN A 243 -19.05 25.31 16.46
N LEU A 244 -19.05 24.28 15.60
CA LEU A 244 -20.09 24.10 14.59
C LEU A 244 -21.46 23.82 15.24
N TYR A 245 -21.51 23.01 16.29
CA TYR A 245 -22.73 22.74 17.05
C TYR A 245 -23.29 24.01 17.70
N ILE A 246 -22.44 24.84 18.35
CA ILE A 246 -22.86 26.13 18.91
C ILE A 246 -23.36 27.06 17.80
N PHE A 247 -22.67 27.14 16.67
CA PHE A 247 -23.08 28.01 15.56
C PHE A 247 -24.45 27.61 14.99
N LEU A 248 -24.75 26.31 14.91
CA LEU A 248 -26.02 25.80 14.38
C LEU A 248 -27.18 25.90 15.39
N ASN A 249 -26.89 25.79 16.69
CA ASN A 249 -27.91 25.86 17.75
C ASN A 249 -28.01 27.23 18.44
N GLY A 250 -27.08 28.13 18.18
CA GLY A 250 -26.98 29.47 18.76
C GLY A 250 -27.61 30.54 17.88
N SER A 251 -28.90 30.38 17.55
CA SER A 251 -29.69 31.40 16.84
C SER A 251 -31.13 31.46 17.36
N GLU A 252 -31.27 31.63 18.67
CA GLU A 252 -32.42 32.32 19.27
C GLU A 252 -31.87 33.47 20.11
N SER A 253 -31.57 34.59 19.46
CA SER A 253 -31.41 35.86 20.18
C SER A 253 -32.78 36.53 20.21
N GLU A 254 -33.43 36.43 21.38
CA GLU A 254 -34.64 37.18 21.73
C GLU A 254 -34.43 38.68 21.49
N VAL A 255 -35.25 39.27 20.62
CA VAL A 255 -35.41 40.72 20.54
C VAL A 255 -36.24 41.14 21.76
N SER A 256 -35.58 41.56 22.83
CA SER A 256 -36.23 42.21 23.97
C SER A 256 -36.70 43.61 23.58
N ASN A 257 -38.02 43.75 23.35
CA ASN A 257 -38.70 45.04 23.28
C ASN A 257 -38.84 45.62 24.69
N ASN A 258 -37.93 46.50 25.09
CA ASN A 258 -38.17 47.43 26.20
C ASN A 258 -38.69 48.75 25.64
N THR A 259 -40.00 48.95 25.74
CA THR A 259 -40.66 50.25 25.59
C THR A 259 -40.50 51.03 26.90
N GLU A 260 -39.56 51.96 26.94
CA GLU A 260 -39.56 53.01 27.97
C GLU A 260 -40.38 54.20 27.46
N GLU A 261 -41.50 54.47 28.15
CA GLU A 261 -42.32 55.66 27.96
C GLU A 261 -41.54 56.93 28.37
N ALA A 262 -41.12 57.72 27.38
CA ALA A 262 -40.58 59.06 27.62
C ALA A 262 -41.73 60.08 27.73
N LYS A 263 -41.89 60.66 28.92
CA LYS A 263 -42.77 61.82 29.17
C LYS A 263 -42.24 63.04 28.41
N PHE A 264 -43.10 63.61 27.56
CA PHE A 264 -42.87 64.86 26.85
C PHE A 264 -43.03 66.09 27.77
N THR A 265 -42.05 66.99 27.74
CA THR A 265 -42.21 68.42 28.03
C THR A 265 -42.00 69.21 26.72
N PRO A 266 -42.78 70.28 26.45
CA PRO A 266 -42.82 70.87 25.13
C PRO A 266 -41.86 72.07 24.98
N ASP A 267 -41.25 72.10 23.79
CA ASP A 267 -41.11 73.26 22.89
C ASP A 267 -39.87 74.17 23.01
N LYS A 268 -39.00 74.14 21.99
CA LYS A 268 -38.89 75.17 20.94
C LYS A 268 -37.60 75.00 20.13
N ASN A 269 -37.74 74.59 18.88
CA ASN A 269 -37.16 75.25 17.70
C ASN A 269 -37.24 74.30 16.49
N HIS A 270 -38.17 74.64 15.60
CA HIS A 270 -38.15 74.19 14.22
C HIS A 270 -36.84 74.64 13.54
N ASN A 271 -36.14 73.68 12.94
CA ASN A 271 -35.62 73.84 11.59
C ASN A 271 -35.68 72.46 10.95
N ASP A 272 -36.59 72.31 9.99
CA ASP A 272 -36.75 71.12 9.17
C ASP A 272 -35.48 70.91 8.34
N MET A 273 -34.66 69.93 8.73
CA MET A 273 -33.79 69.24 7.79
C MET A 273 -34.44 67.90 7.47
N VAL A 274 -35.04 67.83 6.28
CA VAL A 274 -35.47 66.59 5.66
C VAL A 274 -34.23 65.69 5.50
N VAL A 275 -34.05 64.75 6.42
CA VAL A 275 -33.06 63.68 6.25
C VAL A 275 -33.70 62.64 5.33
N ASN A 276 -33.41 62.75 4.04
CA ASN A 276 -33.56 61.63 3.12
C ASN A 276 -32.60 60.53 3.56
N LEU A 277 -33.12 59.52 4.25
CA LEU A 277 -32.44 58.24 4.45
C LEU A 277 -32.39 57.52 3.10
N SER A 278 -31.40 57.84 2.29
CA SER A 278 -30.99 56.97 1.18
C SER A 278 -30.46 55.67 1.78
N PRO A 279 -30.93 54.49 1.35
CA PRO A 279 -30.35 53.22 1.78
C PRO A 279 -28.88 53.18 1.38
N ALA A 280 -28.02 52.65 2.25
CA ALA A 280 -26.63 52.40 1.94
C ALA A 280 -26.53 51.37 0.80
N VAL A 281 -26.50 51.88 -0.43
CA VAL A 281 -26.22 51.09 -1.64
C VAL A 281 -24.76 50.64 -1.53
N GLY A 282 -24.53 49.34 -1.34
CA GLY A 282 -23.20 48.78 -1.54
C GLY A 282 -22.68 49.18 -2.92
N LYS A 283 -21.40 49.56 -3.02
CA LYS A 283 -20.82 50.09 -4.27
C LYS A 283 -21.14 49.12 -5.43
N PRO A 284 -21.60 49.64 -6.59
CA PRO A 284 -22.00 48.78 -7.70
C PRO A 284 -20.81 48.00 -8.25
N LEU A 285 -21.07 46.81 -8.78
CA LEU A 285 -20.10 46.03 -9.53
C LEU A 285 -19.79 46.77 -10.85
N SER A 286 -18.52 46.88 -11.21
CA SER A 286 -18.11 47.57 -12.42
C SER A 286 -18.67 46.90 -13.67
N THR A 287 -19.28 47.67 -14.56
CA THR A 287 -19.71 47.22 -15.89
C THR A 287 -18.62 47.39 -16.95
N LYS A 288 -17.56 48.13 -16.60
CA LYS A 288 -16.47 48.48 -17.52
C LYS A 288 -15.23 47.61 -17.32
N TRP A 289 -14.79 47.40 -16.09
CA TRP A 289 -13.51 46.76 -15.80
C TRP A 289 -13.68 45.35 -15.25
N ARG A 290 -12.80 44.43 -15.68
CA ARG A 290 -12.71 43.06 -15.14
C ARG A 290 -11.28 42.64 -14.89
N ILE A 291 -11.06 41.82 -13.87
CA ILE A 291 -9.74 41.23 -13.62
C ILE A 291 -9.48 40.13 -14.66
N THR A 292 -8.37 40.23 -15.39
CA THR A 292 -7.94 39.22 -16.37
C THR A 292 -6.74 38.40 -15.90
N GLY A 293 -5.95 38.90 -14.94
CA GLY A 293 -4.80 38.18 -14.40
C GLY A 293 -3.99 38.97 -13.39
N GLU A 294 -2.92 38.37 -12.91
CA GLU A 294 -1.97 38.97 -11.97
C GLU A 294 -0.56 38.89 -12.57
N LEU A 295 0.22 39.96 -12.46
CA LEU A 295 1.59 40.05 -12.94
C LEU A 295 2.54 40.29 -11.76
N LYS A 296 3.57 39.45 -11.63
CA LYS A 296 4.65 39.66 -10.66
C LYS A 296 5.98 39.83 -11.38
N LYS A 297 6.63 40.99 -11.19
CA LYS A 297 7.93 41.31 -11.78
C LYS A 297 8.75 42.17 -10.82
N ASP A 298 10.03 41.84 -10.63
CA ASP A 298 10.99 42.60 -9.81
C ASP A 298 10.46 42.99 -8.42
N ASN A 299 9.88 42.00 -7.73
CA ASN A 299 9.27 42.13 -6.40
C ASN A 299 8.05 43.07 -6.30
N LYS A 300 7.52 43.53 -7.43
CA LYS A 300 6.25 44.26 -7.53
C LYS A 300 5.16 43.32 -8.06
N SER A 301 3.96 43.45 -7.50
CA SER A 301 2.79 42.66 -7.88
C SER A 301 1.68 43.59 -8.36
N PHE A 302 1.09 43.25 -9.50
CA PHE A 302 0.06 44.03 -10.16
C PHE A 302 -1.13 43.15 -10.53
N VAL A 303 -2.32 43.73 -10.45
CA VAL A 303 -3.55 43.15 -11.00
C VAL A 303 -3.79 43.75 -12.37
N ILE A 304 -4.03 42.90 -13.35
CA ILE A 304 -4.31 43.28 -14.74
C ILE A 304 -5.82 43.38 -14.90
N LEU A 305 -6.28 44.58 -15.23
CA LEU A 305 -7.67 44.89 -15.57
C LEU A 305 -7.80 45.00 -17.09
N ALA A 306 -8.91 44.51 -17.63
CA ALA A 306 -9.30 44.70 -19.02
C ALA A 306 -10.66 45.38 -19.09
N ASP A 307 -10.84 46.28 -20.06
CA ASP A 307 -12.16 46.84 -20.37
C ASP A 307 -12.87 46.09 -21.51
N ASN A 308 -14.09 46.54 -21.85
CA ASN A 308 -14.93 45.95 -22.91
C ASN A 308 -14.33 46.10 -24.34
N GLU A 309 -13.28 46.92 -24.49
CA GLU A 309 -12.49 47.14 -25.72
C GLU A 309 -11.13 46.41 -25.68
N ASN A 310 -10.89 45.56 -24.67
CA ASN A 310 -9.63 44.87 -24.40
C ASN A 310 -8.43 45.78 -24.12
N ARG A 311 -8.65 47.02 -23.70
CA ARG A 311 -7.57 47.88 -23.19
C ARG A 311 -7.16 47.41 -21.80
N LEU A 312 -5.87 47.35 -21.55
CA LEU A 312 -5.31 46.85 -20.30
C LEU A 312 -4.91 48.01 -19.37
N ARG A 313 -5.22 47.85 -18.08
CA ARG A 313 -4.80 48.74 -17.00
C ARG A 313 -4.13 47.90 -15.91
N LEU A 314 -3.00 48.35 -15.40
CA LEU A 314 -2.25 47.68 -14.32
C LEU A 314 -2.43 48.46 -13.03
N GLU A 315 -2.88 47.79 -11.98
CA GLU A 315 -3.03 48.39 -10.66
C GLU A 315 -2.21 47.62 -9.62
N PRO A 316 -1.59 48.30 -8.63
CA PRO A 316 -0.86 47.63 -7.56
C PRO A 316 -1.75 46.64 -6.81
N SER A 317 -1.26 45.42 -6.56
CA SER A 317 -2.04 44.40 -5.85
C SER A 317 -2.42 44.78 -4.42
N SER A 318 -1.76 45.79 -3.82
CA SER A 318 -2.10 46.32 -2.50
C SER A 318 -3.45 47.03 -2.45
N GLN A 319 -4.03 47.40 -3.59
CA GLN A 319 -5.37 48.00 -3.68
C GLN A 319 -6.49 46.95 -3.73
N PHE A 320 -6.13 45.66 -3.77
CA PHE A 320 -7.07 44.55 -3.89
C PHE A 320 -7.09 43.74 -2.60
N SER A 321 -8.28 43.26 -2.25
CA SER A 321 -8.53 42.38 -1.12
C SER A 321 -8.79 40.95 -1.62
N PHE A 322 -8.60 39.97 -0.74
CA PHE A 322 -8.74 38.53 -1.01
C PHE A 322 -7.69 37.97 -2.00
N SER A 323 -7.84 36.71 -2.40
CA SER A 323 -6.90 36.02 -3.30
C SER A 323 -7.61 35.03 -4.21
N GLY A 324 -6.94 34.61 -5.29
CA GLY A 324 -7.49 33.69 -6.28
C GLY A 324 -8.74 34.27 -6.94
N ARG A 325 -9.75 33.44 -7.23
CA ARG A 325 -10.99 33.88 -7.92
C ARG A 325 -11.85 34.85 -7.11
N MET A 326 -11.56 35.05 -5.82
CA MET A 326 -12.25 36.02 -4.96
C MET A 326 -11.57 37.39 -4.92
N LEU A 327 -10.46 37.57 -5.64
CA LEU A 327 -9.75 38.85 -5.71
C LEU A 327 -10.70 39.97 -6.16
N GLN A 328 -10.74 41.04 -5.38
CA GLN A 328 -11.63 42.17 -5.60
C GLN A 328 -10.95 43.48 -5.20
N GLY A 329 -11.13 44.53 -6.00
CA GLY A 329 -10.63 45.87 -5.71
C GLY A 329 -11.68 46.93 -6.01
N GLU A 330 -11.41 48.15 -5.57
CA GLU A 330 -12.23 49.31 -5.92
C GLU A 330 -11.50 50.15 -6.95
N ILE A 331 -12.12 50.35 -8.11
CA ILE A 331 -11.57 51.13 -9.22
C ILE A 331 -12.64 52.12 -9.67
N ASP A 332 -12.29 53.39 -9.75
CA ASP A 332 -13.18 54.46 -10.20
C ASP A 332 -14.52 54.51 -9.41
N GLY A 333 -14.53 54.08 -8.13
CA GLY A 333 -15.71 54.03 -7.26
C GLY A 333 -16.59 52.77 -7.40
N GLU A 334 -16.20 51.85 -8.27
CA GLU A 334 -16.90 50.59 -8.54
C GLU A 334 -16.10 49.39 -8.05
N ILE A 335 -16.80 48.30 -7.75
CA ILE A 335 -16.18 47.03 -7.37
C ILE A 335 -15.73 46.28 -8.63
N VAL A 336 -14.46 45.92 -8.71
CA VAL A 336 -13.88 45.15 -9.82
C VAL A 336 -13.42 43.77 -9.34
N SER A 337 -13.83 42.71 -10.03
CA SER A 337 -13.47 41.32 -9.77
C SER A 337 -13.27 40.52 -11.07
N TYR A 338 -13.04 39.21 -10.98
CA TYR A 338 -13.04 38.32 -12.15
C TYR A 338 -14.41 38.18 -12.82
N PHE A 339 -15.48 38.59 -12.12
CA PHE A 339 -16.86 38.46 -12.56
C PHE A 339 -17.53 39.81 -12.87
N SER A 340 -16.77 40.91 -12.79
CA SER A 340 -17.22 42.24 -13.25
C SER A 340 -16.94 42.43 -14.75
N GLY A 341 -17.36 43.58 -15.28
CA GLY A 341 -17.35 43.87 -16.71
C GLY A 341 -18.57 43.30 -17.43
N GLU A 342 -18.94 43.89 -18.56
CA GLU A 342 -20.00 43.32 -19.40
C GLU A 342 -19.50 42.05 -20.09
N SER A 343 -20.31 40.98 -20.04
CA SER A 343 -20.08 39.82 -20.88
C SER A 343 -20.39 40.20 -22.32
N LYS A 344 -19.40 40.09 -23.22
CA LYS A 344 -19.67 39.94 -24.65
C LYS A 344 -20.00 38.49 -24.97
#